data_AF-A0A1L9PWQ9-F1
#
_entry.id   AF-A0A1L9PWQ9-F1
#
_cell.length_a   1.000
_cell.length_b   1.000
_cell.length_c   1.000
_cell.angle_alpha   90.00
_cell.angle_beta   90.00
_cell.angle_gamma   90.00
#
_symmetry.space_group_name_H-M   'P 1'
#
loop_
_entity.id
_entity.type
_entity.pdbx_description
1 polymer ?
#
loop_
_entity_poly.entity_id
_entity_poly.type
_entity_poly.pdbx_seq_one_letter_code
_entity_poly.pdbx_strand_id
1 'polypeptide(L)'
;SLYYLALKKKNILQDLWRIAHWHHEQAATSRLLANDLREPRWKITALKNAYALLGRRRFEYAATFFLLADRLRDCAHILINQVGDLQLAIAITRAYEGDNGPVLKEILKERILPQVATDSNRWMASWAFWMLGRGDMAVRSLIPPVESLIPSTPSSPGSTLQAKSYLSNDPALIVLYKQLREKTPQTLKGASQVPAQAEWAFILRNARLYDRMGCDLLSLDLVRH
;
A
#
# COMPACT_ATOMS: atom_id res chain seq x y z
N SER A 1 -14.78 14.86 0.24
CA SER A 1 -15.77 13.77 0.22
C SER A 1 -15.19 12.39 0.43
N LEU A 2 -14.16 11.99 -0.33
CA LEU A 2 -13.58 10.64 -0.31
C LEU A 2 -13.17 10.15 1.08
N TYR A 3 -12.37 10.93 1.82
CA TYR A 3 -11.91 10.58 3.16
C TYR A 3 -13.05 10.36 4.17
N TYR A 4 -14.08 11.21 4.15
CA TYR A 4 -15.22 11.06 5.05
C TYR A 4 -16.00 9.77 4.79
N LEU A 5 -16.13 9.38 3.51
CA LEU A 5 -16.79 8.13 3.14
C LEU A 5 -15.94 6.91 3.48
N ALA A 6 -14.63 6.98 3.29
CA ALA A 6 -13.71 5.94 3.73
C ALA A 6 -13.86 5.66 5.24
N LEU A 7 -14.02 6.71 6.04
CA LEU A 7 -14.27 6.63 7.49
C LEU A 7 -15.73 6.38 7.88
N LYS A 8 -16.63 6.11 6.91
CA LYS A 8 -18.07 5.89 7.11
C LYS A 8 -18.79 7.06 7.82
N LYS A 9 -18.25 8.28 7.74
CA LYS A 9 -18.81 9.51 8.32
C LYS A 9 -19.71 10.27 7.33
N LYS A 10 -20.74 9.58 6.82
CA LYS A 10 -21.68 10.13 5.84
C LYS A 10 -22.40 11.40 6.34
N ASN A 11 -22.83 11.42 7.61
CA ASN A 11 -23.59 12.54 8.17
C ASN A 11 -22.77 13.85 8.15
N ILE A 12 -21.50 13.77 8.58
CA ILE A 12 -20.58 14.92 8.51
C ILE A 12 -20.42 15.38 7.06
N LEU A 13 -20.28 14.45 6.13
CA LEU A 13 -20.18 14.79 4.71
C LEU A 13 -21.45 15.51 4.22
N GLN A 14 -22.63 15.05 4.62
CA GLN A 14 -23.90 15.69 4.27
C GLN A 14 -23.98 17.13 4.79
N ASP A 15 -23.53 17.38 6.01
CA ASP A 15 -23.49 18.74 6.58
C ASP A 15 -22.49 19.64 5.85
N LEU A 16 -21.33 19.12 5.47
CA LEU A 16 -20.36 19.87 4.65
C LEU A 16 -20.95 20.25 3.29
N TRP A 17 -21.69 19.35 2.65
CA TRP A 17 -22.38 19.63 1.39
C TRP A 17 -23.51 20.67 1.53
N ARG A 18 -24.13 20.80 2.71
CA ARG A 18 -25.11 21.88 2.96
C ARG A 18 -24.46 23.26 2.92
N ILE A 19 -23.20 23.39 3.31
CA ILE A 19 -22.49 24.67 3.39
C ILE A 19 -21.74 24.99 2.07
N ALA A 20 -21.47 23.99 1.25
CA ALA A 20 -20.72 24.09 -0.01
C ALA A 20 -21.52 24.69 -1.19
N HIS A 21 -22.20 25.82 -0.99
CA HIS A 21 -23.06 26.49 -1.98
C HIS A 21 -22.34 26.87 -3.28
N TRP A 22 -21.02 27.04 -3.24
CA TRP A 22 -20.19 27.36 -4.41
C TRP A 22 -19.96 26.17 -5.35
N HIS A 23 -20.22 24.94 -4.90
CA HIS A 23 -19.95 23.74 -5.71
C HIS A 23 -21.14 23.44 -6.63
N HIS A 24 -20.90 23.37 -7.94
CA HIS A 24 -22.00 23.20 -8.91
C HIS A 24 -22.83 21.90 -8.70
N GLU A 25 -22.23 20.83 -8.18
CA GLU A 25 -22.93 19.56 -7.88
C GLU A 25 -23.60 19.52 -6.50
N GLN A 26 -23.59 20.64 -5.76
CA GLN A 26 -24.09 20.69 -4.39
C GLN A 26 -25.52 20.21 -4.28
N ALA A 27 -26.42 20.71 -5.13
CA ALA A 27 -27.84 20.36 -5.06
C ALA A 27 -28.07 18.86 -5.35
N ALA A 28 -27.41 18.32 -6.37
CA ALA A 28 -27.56 16.91 -6.75
C ALA A 28 -26.96 15.97 -5.69
N THR A 29 -25.77 16.29 -5.18
CA THR A 29 -25.10 15.48 -4.15
C THR A 29 -25.85 15.50 -2.84
N SER A 30 -26.30 16.68 -2.41
CA SER A 30 -27.05 16.84 -1.16
C SER A 30 -28.36 16.06 -1.19
N ARG A 31 -29.08 16.07 -2.33
CA ARG A 31 -30.29 15.26 -2.51
C ARG A 31 -30.00 13.77 -2.40
N LEU A 32 -28.91 13.27 -2.99
CA LEU A 32 -28.54 11.84 -2.86
C LEU A 32 -28.16 11.50 -1.41
N LEU A 33 -27.33 12.34 -0.77
CA LEU A 33 -26.86 12.15 0.60
C LEU A 33 -27.98 12.23 1.63
N ALA A 34 -29.09 12.92 1.34
CA ALA A 34 -30.25 12.98 2.24
C ALA A 34 -30.97 11.63 2.41
N ASN A 35 -30.79 10.68 1.49
CA ASN A 35 -31.47 9.37 1.54
C ASN A 35 -30.64 8.31 2.30
N ASP A 36 -31.27 7.22 2.74
CA ASP A 36 -30.53 6.11 3.33
C ASP A 36 -29.76 5.29 2.27
N LEU A 37 -28.44 5.38 2.30
CA LEU A 37 -27.55 4.68 1.37
C LEU A 37 -27.34 3.20 1.71
N ARG A 38 -27.99 2.71 2.79
CA ARG A 38 -28.08 1.28 3.07
C ARG A 38 -29.09 0.60 2.13
N GLU A 39 -30.08 1.34 1.65
CA GLU A 39 -31.08 0.79 0.73
C GLU A 39 -30.49 0.52 -0.66
N PRO A 40 -30.82 -0.62 -1.28
CA PRO A 40 -30.28 -1.01 -2.57
C PRO A 40 -30.64 0.00 -3.69
N ARG A 41 -31.82 0.62 -3.61
CA ARG A 41 -32.27 1.64 -4.57
C ARG A 41 -31.30 2.82 -4.66
N TRP A 42 -30.82 3.31 -3.52
CA TRP A 42 -29.93 4.46 -3.47
C TRP A 42 -28.48 4.08 -3.81
N LYS A 43 -28.05 2.86 -3.48
CA LYS A 43 -26.77 2.31 -3.98
C LYS A 43 -26.75 2.21 -5.50
N ILE A 44 -27.83 1.74 -6.13
CA ILE A 44 -27.94 1.67 -7.60
C ILE A 44 -27.90 3.08 -8.22
N THR A 45 -28.59 4.04 -7.62
CA THR A 45 -28.56 5.43 -8.07
C THR A 45 -27.15 6.03 -7.97
N ALA A 46 -26.46 5.81 -6.85
CA ALA A 46 -25.08 6.23 -6.66
C ALA A 46 -24.15 5.58 -7.70
N LEU A 47 -24.33 4.30 -7.97
CA LEU A 47 -23.54 3.56 -8.96
C LEU A 47 -23.73 4.11 -10.39
N LYS A 48 -24.98 4.38 -10.79
CA LYS A 48 -25.29 5.01 -12.10
C LYS A 48 -24.60 6.37 -12.23
N ASN A 49 -24.66 7.18 -11.17
CA ASN A 49 -23.99 8.48 -11.14
C ASN A 49 -22.47 8.32 -11.22
N ALA A 50 -21.88 7.30 -10.56
CA ALA A 50 -20.46 7.02 -10.64
C ALA A 50 -19.99 6.76 -12.08
N TYR A 51 -20.72 5.92 -12.83
CA TYR A 51 -20.40 5.65 -14.23
C TYR A 51 -20.61 6.88 -15.14
N ALA A 52 -21.65 7.69 -14.89
CA ALA A 52 -21.84 8.94 -15.61
C ALA A 52 -20.67 9.93 -15.39
N LEU A 53 -20.13 9.99 -14.18
CA LEU A 53 -18.97 10.82 -13.83
C LEU A 53 -17.66 10.31 -14.46
N LEU A 54 -17.49 8.99 -14.59
CA LEU A 54 -16.39 8.41 -15.35
C LEU A 54 -16.41 8.87 -16.82
N GLY A 55 -17.58 8.86 -17.45
CA GLY A 55 -17.73 9.36 -18.83
C GLY A 55 -17.37 10.84 -18.98
N ARG A 56 -17.48 11.63 -17.90
CA ARG A 56 -17.08 13.05 -17.85
C ARG A 56 -15.64 13.26 -17.37
N ARG A 57 -14.84 12.20 -17.23
CA ARG A 57 -13.45 12.22 -16.72
C ARG A 57 -13.28 12.84 -15.33
N ARG A 58 -14.32 12.81 -14.49
CA ARG A 58 -14.27 13.32 -13.11
C ARG A 58 -13.95 12.18 -12.14
N PHE A 59 -12.72 11.68 -12.20
CA PHE A 59 -12.33 10.40 -11.58
C PHE A 59 -12.41 10.39 -10.05
N GLU A 60 -11.89 11.42 -9.38
CA GLU A 60 -11.94 11.49 -7.91
C GLU A 60 -13.38 11.52 -7.40
N TYR A 61 -14.23 12.32 -8.05
CA TYR A 61 -15.62 12.43 -7.69
C TYR A 61 -16.39 11.14 -8.02
N ALA A 62 -16.10 10.48 -9.15
CA ALA A 62 -16.62 9.15 -9.44
C ALA A 62 -16.23 8.13 -8.35
N ALA A 63 -14.98 8.12 -7.90
CA ALA A 63 -14.51 7.25 -6.82
C ALA A 63 -15.31 7.45 -5.53
N THR A 64 -15.67 8.70 -5.19
CA THR A 64 -16.56 8.97 -4.05
C THR A 64 -17.94 8.33 -4.21
N PHE A 65 -18.51 8.34 -5.43
CA PHE A 65 -19.80 7.71 -5.70
C PHE A 65 -19.74 6.18 -5.69
N PHE A 66 -18.61 5.58 -6.10
CA PHE A 66 -18.39 4.15 -5.91
C PHE A 66 -18.38 3.77 -4.42
N LEU A 67 -17.78 4.58 -3.55
CA LEU A 67 -17.89 4.36 -2.10
C LEU A 67 -19.32 4.54 -1.57
N LEU A 68 -20.07 5.54 -2.06
CA LEU A 68 -21.50 5.70 -1.72
C LEU A 68 -22.33 4.47 -2.13
N ALA A 69 -21.95 3.81 -3.23
CA ALA A 69 -22.58 2.59 -3.72
C ALA A 69 -22.05 1.31 -3.06
N ASP A 70 -21.15 1.40 -2.07
CA ASP A 70 -20.52 0.26 -1.39
C ASP A 70 -19.67 -0.62 -2.32
N ARG A 71 -19.00 0.02 -3.29
CA ARG A 71 -18.19 -0.60 -4.33
C ARG A 71 -16.71 -0.23 -4.15
N LEU A 72 -16.12 -0.71 -3.06
CA LEU A 72 -14.73 -0.38 -2.70
C LEU A 72 -13.72 -0.77 -3.79
N ARG A 73 -13.84 -1.97 -4.35
CA ARG A 73 -12.94 -2.46 -5.41
C ARG A 73 -12.91 -1.54 -6.62
N ASP A 74 -14.09 -1.11 -7.08
CA ASP A 74 -14.22 -0.20 -8.22
C ASP A 74 -13.62 1.18 -7.89
N CYS A 75 -13.87 1.70 -6.68
CA CYS A 75 -13.23 2.93 -6.18
C CYS A 75 -11.70 2.81 -6.21
N ALA A 76 -11.14 1.74 -5.64
CA ALA A 76 -9.69 1.54 -5.60
C ALA A 76 -9.08 1.46 -7.00
N HIS A 77 -9.72 0.75 -7.94
CA HIS A 77 -9.23 0.69 -9.32
C HIS A 77 -9.23 2.04 -10.02
N ILE A 78 -10.21 2.90 -9.77
CA ILE A 78 -10.24 4.25 -10.35
C ILE A 78 -9.11 5.11 -9.77
N LEU A 79 -8.89 5.04 -8.46
CA LEU A 79 -7.78 5.75 -7.82
C LEU A 79 -6.43 5.30 -8.36
N ILE A 80 -6.24 3.99 -8.55
CA ILE A 80 -4.98 3.43 -9.08
C ILE A 80 -4.80 3.76 -10.56
N ASN A 81 -5.80 3.49 -11.40
CA ASN A 81 -5.61 3.49 -12.86
C ASN A 81 -5.92 4.84 -13.53
N GLN A 82 -6.86 5.62 -12.99
CA GLN A 82 -7.33 6.86 -13.63
C GLN A 82 -6.81 8.11 -12.92
N VAL A 83 -6.79 8.10 -11.59
CA VAL A 83 -6.17 9.18 -10.80
C VAL A 83 -4.65 8.99 -10.76
N GLY A 84 -4.16 7.75 -10.76
CA GLY A 84 -2.74 7.44 -10.70
C GLY A 84 -2.15 7.51 -9.29
N ASP A 85 -3.00 7.45 -8.26
CA ASP A 85 -2.59 7.55 -6.85
C ASP A 85 -2.81 6.24 -6.11
N LEU A 86 -1.79 5.39 -6.13
CA LEU A 86 -1.75 4.10 -5.42
C LEU A 86 -1.79 4.30 -3.89
N GLN A 87 -1.12 5.32 -3.37
CA GLN A 87 -1.05 5.56 -1.93
C GLN A 87 -2.42 5.96 -1.38
N LEU A 88 -3.12 6.83 -2.09
CA LEU A 88 -4.50 7.18 -1.78
C LEU A 88 -5.42 5.95 -1.87
N ALA A 89 -5.29 5.12 -2.91
CA ALA A 89 -6.08 3.90 -3.02
C ALA A 89 -5.88 2.95 -1.83
N ILE A 90 -4.64 2.77 -1.38
CA ILE A 90 -4.30 1.96 -0.19
C ILE A 90 -4.91 2.60 1.06
N ALA A 91 -4.75 3.91 1.25
CA ALA A 91 -5.26 4.62 2.42
C ALA A 91 -6.79 4.51 2.53
N ILE A 92 -7.50 4.71 1.41
CA ILE A 92 -8.96 4.60 1.35
C ILE A 92 -9.42 3.16 1.60
N THR A 93 -8.76 2.18 0.99
CA THR A 93 -9.06 0.76 1.19
C THR A 93 -8.88 0.36 2.65
N ARG A 94 -7.72 0.66 3.24
CA ARG A 94 -7.43 0.37 4.65
C ARG A 94 -8.43 1.04 5.60
N ALA A 95 -8.80 2.29 5.34
CA ALA A 95 -9.77 3.00 6.17
C ALA A 95 -11.19 2.42 6.07
N TYR A 96 -11.59 1.90 4.90
CA TYR A 96 -12.96 1.42 4.66
C TYR A 96 -13.23 -0.01 5.12
N GLU A 97 -12.33 -0.95 4.78
CA GLU A 97 -12.46 -2.39 5.09
C GLU A 97 -11.48 -2.90 6.16
N GLY A 98 -10.51 -2.08 6.58
CA GLY A 98 -9.48 -2.46 7.53
C GLY A 98 -8.26 -3.14 6.89
N ASP A 99 -7.27 -3.50 7.72
CA ASP A 99 -5.98 -4.04 7.28
C ASP A 99 -6.05 -5.48 6.75
N ASN A 100 -7.12 -6.22 7.07
CA ASN A 100 -7.28 -7.62 6.67
C ASN A 100 -8.25 -7.82 5.50
N GLY A 101 -8.72 -6.73 4.91
CA GLY A 101 -9.75 -6.74 3.87
C GLY A 101 -9.30 -7.36 2.54
N PRO A 102 -10.25 -7.90 1.75
CA PRO A 102 -9.96 -8.58 0.49
C PRO A 102 -9.43 -7.62 -0.59
N VAL A 103 -9.93 -6.39 -0.67
CA VAL A 103 -9.52 -5.43 -1.71
C VAL A 103 -8.07 -4.99 -1.48
N LEU A 104 -7.65 -4.79 -0.24
CA LEU A 104 -6.26 -4.49 0.07
C LEU A 104 -5.35 -5.64 -0.35
N LYS A 105 -5.70 -6.89 0.00
CA LYS A 105 -4.92 -8.08 -0.37
C LYS A 105 -4.79 -8.23 -1.89
N GLU A 106 -5.84 -7.89 -2.63
CA GLU A 106 -5.82 -7.86 -4.10
C GLU A 106 -4.82 -6.81 -4.60
N ILE A 107 -4.91 -5.56 -4.13
CA ILE A 107 -3.98 -4.48 -4.50
C ILE A 107 -2.53 -4.87 -4.19
N LEU A 108 -2.26 -5.42 -3.01
CA LEU A 108 -0.93 -5.87 -2.62
C LEU A 108 -0.38 -6.92 -3.60
N LYS A 109 -1.19 -7.92 -3.96
CA LYS A 109 -0.77 -9.03 -4.85
C LYS A 109 -0.63 -8.62 -6.30
N GLU A 110 -1.57 -7.84 -6.82
CA GLU A 110 -1.68 -7.56 -8.26
C GLU A 110 -0.93 -6.29 -8.69
N ARG A 111 -0.70 -5.35 -7.77
CA ARG A 111 -0.01 -4.09 -8.08
C ARG A 111 1.32 -3.97 -7.38
N ILE A 112 1.34 -4.17 -6.06
CA ILE A 112 2.53 -3.85 -5.25
C ILE A 112 3.63 -4.89 -5.42
N LEU A 113 3.32 -6.18 -5.31
CA LEU A 113 4.34 -7.22 -5.47
C LEU A 113 5.03 -7.18 -6.86
N PRO A 114 4.31 -7.03 -8.00
CA PRO A 114 4.94 -6.86 -9.30
C PRO A 114 5.80 -5.59 -9.39
N GLN A 115 5.32 -4.47 -8.83
CA GLN A 115 6.09 -3.24 -8.80
C GLN A 115 7.38 -3.39 -7.99
N VAL A 116 7.30 -4.01 -6.80
CA VAL A 116 8.44 -4.31 -5.95
C VAL A 116 9.47 -5.20 -6.66
N ALA A 117 9.03 -6.19 -7.45
CA ALA A 117 9.92 -7.03 -8.23
C ALA A 117 10.69 -6.24 -9.30
N THR A 118 10.11 -5.16 -9.82
CA THR A 118 10.73 -4.29 -10.81
C THR A 118 11.63 -3.23 -10.16
N ASP A 119 11.20 -2.68 -9.02
CA ASP A 119 11.86 -1.57 -8.33
C ASP A 119 12.91 -1.99 -7.30
N SER A 120 12.95 -3.28 -6.95
CA SER A 120 13.82 -3.84 -5.91
C SER A 120 13.67 -3.11 -4.55
N ASN A 121 12.49 -2.52 -4.29
CA ASN A 121 12.21 -1.76 -3.09
C ASN A 121 11.90 -2.69 -1.90
N ARG A 122 12.91 -2.88 -1.05
CA ARG A 122 12.86 -3.81 0.10
C ARG A 122 11.90 -3.37 1.20
N TRP A 123 11.74 -2.07 1.42
CA TRP A 123 10.76 -1.53 2.38
C TRP A 123 9.33 -1.92 1.99
N MET A 124 8.99 -1.66 0.72
CA MET A 124 7.66 -1.95 0.20
C MET A 124 7.41 -3.46 0.10
N ALA A 125 8.44 -4.26 -0.21
CA ALA A 125 8.39 -5.71 -0.16
C ALA A 125 8.04 -6.25 1.23
N SER A 126 8.79 -5.80 2.24
CA SER A 126 8.64 -6.27 3.62
C SER A 126 7.26 -5.90 4.16
N TRP A 127 6.83 -4.66 3.92
CA TRP A 127 5.49 -4.21 4.29
C TRP A 127 4.38 -4.99 3.57
N ALA A 128 4.48 -5.21 2.25
CA ALA A 128 3.47 -5.93 1.49
C ALA A 128 3.33 -7.39 1.98
N PHE A 129 4.43 -8.10 2.22
CA PHE A 129 4.37 -9.46 2.77
C PHE A 129 3.83 -9.48 4.19
N TRP A 130 4.18 -8.49 5.01
CA TRP A 130 3.64 -8.35 6.37
C TRP A 130 2.12 -8.22 6.34
N MET A 131 1.60 -7.31 5.51
CA MET A 131 0.16 -7.08 5.35
C MET A 131 -0.58 -8.29 4.75
N LEU A 132 0.12 -9.13 3.97
CA LEU A 132 -0.40 -10.40 3.44
C LEU A 132 -0.36 -11.55 4.46
N GLY A 133 0.13 -11.31 5.69
CA GLY A 133 0.28 -12.34 6.72
C GLY A 133 1.41 -13.34 6.42
N ARG A 134 2.37 -12.99 5.56
CA ARG A 134 3.56 -13.80 5.25
C ARG A 134 4.77 -13.22 5.97
N GLY A 135 4.79 -13.37 7.30
CA GLY A 135 5.86 -12.83 8.15
C GLY A 135 7.24 -13.42 7.84
N ASP A 136 7.28 -14.67 7.38
CA ASP A 136 8.48 -15.34 6.88
C ASP A 136 9.09 -14.61 5.68
N MET A 137 8.27 -14.30 4.68
CA MET A 137 8.68 -13.58 3.47
C MET A 137 9.00 -12.11 3.75
N ALA A 138 8.31 -11.49 4.72
CA ALA A 138 8.55 -10.11 5.12
C ALA A 138 9.99 -9.90 5.62
N VAL A 139 10.49 -10.81 6.46
CA VAL A 139 11.90 -10.77 6.92
C VAL A 139 12.86 -11.09 5.79
N ARG A 140 12.57 -12.16 5.02
CA ARG A 140 13.43 -12.57 3.91
C ARG A 140 13.57 -11.48 2.86
N SER A 141 12.57 -10.63 2.65
CA SER A 141 12.66 -9.54 1.66
C SER A 141 13.67 -8.43 1.98
N LEU A 142 14.22 -8.39 3.19
CA LEU A 142 15.16 -7.35 3.60
C LEU A 142 16.61 -7.64 3.20
N ILE A 143 16.98 -8.92 3.06
CA ILE A 143 18.37 -9.35 2.86
C ILE A 143 18.61 -9.77 1.39
N PRO A 144 18.13 -10.94 0.94
CA PRO A 144 18.28 -11.36 -0.45
C PRO A 144 17.57 -10.41 -1.43
N PRO A 145 17.97 -10.44 -2.72
CA PRO A 145 17.28 -9.70 -3.77
C PRO A 145 15.80 -10.08 -3.81
N VAL A 146 14.92 -9.08 -3.87
CA VAL A 146 13.47 -9.31 -3.76
C VAL A 146 12.93 -10.14 -4.94
N GLU A 147 13.61 -10.08 -6.09
CA GLU A 147 13.29 -10.86 -7.28
C GLU A 147 13.40 -12.36 -7.02
N SER A 148 14.27 -12.80 -6.11
CA SER A 148 14.41 -14.21 -5.75
C SER A 148 13.24 -14.76 -4.93
N LEU A 149 12.40 -13.87 -4.39
CA LEU A 149 11.30 -14.20 -3.48
C LEU A 149 9.92 -14.16 -4.16
N ILE A 150 9.84 -13.53 -5.33
CA ILE A 150 8.60 -13.39 -6.09
C ILE A 150 8.70 -14.33 -7.30
N PRO A 151 7.75 -15.26 -7.50
CA PRO A 151 7.75 -16.11 -8.69
C PRO A 151 7.79 -15.24 -9.95
N SER A 152 8.70 -15.54 -10.87
CA SER A 152 8.81 -14.86 -12.16
C SER A 152 7.48 -14.97 -12.90
N THR A 153 6.76 -13.85 -13.02
CA THR A 153 5.58 -13.78 -13.88
C THR A 153 6.04 -13.49 -15.32
N PRO A 154 5.36 -14.03 -16.35
CA PRO A 154 5.76 -13.87 -17.76
C PRO A 154 5.79 -12.40 -18.23
N SER A 155 5.20 -11.49 -17.45
CA SER A 155 5.20 -10.05 -17.68
C SER A 155 6.38 -9.31 -17.05
N SER A 156 7.31 -10.02 -16.38
CA SER A 156 8.46 -9.39 -15.74
C SER A 156 9.43 -8.92 -16.82
N PRO A 157 9.60 -7.61 -17.04
CA PRO A 157 10.63 -7.13 -17.95
C PRO A 157 11.97 -7.66 -17.44
N GLY A 158 12.74 -8.32 -18.32
CA GLY A 158 14.06 -8.86 -17.99
C GLY A 158 14.89 -7.82 -17.25
N SER A 159 15.65 -8.29 -16.25
CA SER A 159 16.43 -7.47 -15.32
C SER A 159 17.26 -6.42 -16.07
N THR A 160 16.69 -5.23 -16.26
CA THR A 160 17.43 -4.08 -16.75
C THR A 160 18.28 -3.67 -15.56
N LEU A 161 19.60 -3.78 -15.72
CA LEU A 161 20.61 -3.31 -14.78
C LEU A 161 20.45 -1.80 -14.57
N GLN A 162 19.46 -1.41 -13.78
CA GLN A 162 19.32 -0.06 -13.29
C GLN A 162 20.11 0.03 -12.00
N ALA A 163 20.94 1.06 -11.90
CA ALA A 163 21.64 1.45 -10.69
C ALA A 163 20.65 1.94 -9.61
N LYS A 164 19.74 1.07 -9.15
CA LYS A 164 18.76 1.32 -8.07
C LYS A 164 19.39 1.14 -6.68
N SER A 165 20.70 1.42 -6.55
CA SER A 165 21.49 1.07 -5.38
C SER A 165 21.04 1.80 -4.12
N TYR A 166 20.49 3.02 -4.22
CA TYR A 166 20.10 3.80 -3.04
C TYR A 166 18.80 3.31 -2.40
N LEU A 167 17.76 2.98 -3.18
CA LEU A 167 16.49 2.46 -2.64
C LEU A 167 16.61 1.02 -2.12
N SER A 168 17.59 0.27 -2.62
CA SER A 168 17.84 -1.11 -2.22
C SER A 168 18.83 -1.24 -1.05
N ASN A 169 19.62 -0.21 -0.75
CA ASN A 169 20.67 -0.26 0.26
C ASN A 169 20.56 0.88 1.30
N ASP A 170 19.35 1.11 1.78
CA ASP A 170 19.11 2.00 2.92
C ASP A 170 19.65 1.34 4.22
N PRO A 171 20.58 1.99 4.94
CA PRO A 171 21.13 1.44 6.19
C PRO A 171 20.08 1.26 7.30
N ALA A 172 18.93 1.93 7.24
CA ALA A 172 17.84 1.73 8.19
C ALA A 172 17.14 0.36 8.04
N LEU A 173 17.32 -0.34 6.91
CA LEU A 173 16.79 -1.70 6.72
C LEU A 173 17.36 -2.71 7.73
N ILE A 174 18.57 -2.49 8.25
CA ILE A 174 19.15 -3.36 9.28
C ILE A 174 18.37 -3.27 10.59
N VAL A 175 17.87 -2.07 10.92
CA VAL A 175 17.07 -1.83 12.12
C VAL A 175 15.74 -2.53 11.98
N LEU A 176 15.11 -2.42 10.81
CA LEU A 176 13.88 -3.15 10.51
C LEU A 176 14.10 -4.66 10.57
N TYR A 177 15.21 -5.17 10.02
CA TYR A 177 15.55 -6.59 10.09
C TYR A 177 15.71 -7.07 11.54
N LYS A 178 16.48 -6.35 12.36
CA LYS A 178 16.64 -6.64 13.80
C LYS A 178 15.30 -6.68 14.52
N GLN A 179 14.41 -5.73 14.25
CA GLN A 179 13.08 -5.67 14.86
C GLN A 179 12.14 -6.78 14.38
N LEU A 180 12.15 -7.13 13.09
CA LEU A 180 11.24 -8.13 12.55
C LEU A 180 11.67 -9.56 12.83
N ARG A 181 12.98 -9.85 12.85
CA ARG A 181 13.55 -11.21 13.02
C ARG A 181 12.87 -11.98 14.16
N GLU A 182 12.77 -11.36 15.32
CA GLU A 182 12.31 -12.02 16.56
C GLU A 182 10.88 -11.67 16.95
N LYS A 183 10.16 -10.90 16.14
CA LYS A 183 8.83 -10.37 16.49
C LYS A 183 7.75 -11.44 16.60
N THR A 184 7.82 -12.48 15.76
CA THR A 184 6.84 -13.56 15.68
C THR A 184 7.53 -14.91 15.39
N PRO A 185 6.91 -16.05 15.70
CA PRO A 185 7.47 -17.35 15.32
C PRO A 185 7.60 -17.53 13.79
N GLN A 186 6.71 -16.91 13.01
CA GLN A 186 6.78 -16.94 11.54
C GLN A 186 8.01 -16.17 11.02
N THR A 187 8.28 -15.00 11.58
CA THR A 187 9.44 -14.18 11.19
C THR A 187 10.75 -14.83 11.59
N LEU A 188 10.80 -15.50 12.75
CA LEU A 188 11.96 -16.26 13.20
C LEU A 188 12.25 -17.43 12.25
N LYS A 189 11.21 -18.16 11.84
CA LYS A 189 11.32 -19.22 10.83
C LYS A 189 11.77 -18.68 9.46
N GLY A 190 11.33 -17.48 9.09
CA GLY A 190 11.78 -16.82 7.86
C GLY A 190 13.26 -16.40 7.94
N ALA A 191 13.68 -15.86 9.07
CA ALA A 191 15.07 -15.45 9.31
C ALA A 191 16.03 -16.64 9.26
N SER A 192 15.66 -17.79 9.85
CA SER A 192 16.51 -18.99 9.82
C SER A 192 16.67 -19.60 8.42
N GLN A 193 15.82 -19.23 7.45
CA GLN A 193 15.96 -19.61 6.05
C GLN A 193 16.90 -18.68 5.26
N VAL A 194 17.31 -17.55 5.84
CA VAL A 194 18.30 -16.67 5.21
C VAL A 194 19.68 -17.33 5.33
N PRO A 195 20.44 -17.48 4.24
CA PRO A 195 21.79 -18.03 4.31
C PRO A 195 22.69 -17.17 5.21
N ALA A 196 23.41 -17.82 6.13
CA ALA A 196 24.30 -17.13 7.08
C ALA A 196 25.30 -16.19 6.39
N GLN A 197 25.83 -16.60 5.23
CA GLN A 197 26.74 -15.77 4.43
C GLN A 197 26.07 -14.49 3.91
N ALA A 198 24.80 -14.56 3.50
CA ALA A 198 24.05 -13.42 2.98
C ALA A 198 23.70 -12.44 4.11
N GLU A 199 23.32 -12.96 5.28
CA GLU A 199 23.06 -12.17 6.48
C GLU A 199 24.33 -11.46 6.96
N TRP A 200 25.45 -12.18 7.07
CA TRP A 200 26.74 -11.63 7.46
C TRP A 200 27.20 -10.50 6.52
N ALA A 201 27.10 -10.73 5.21
CA ALA A 201 27.45 -9.72 4.21
C ALA A 201 26.55 -8.49 4.30
N PHE A 202 25.26 -8.67 4.58
CA PHE A 202 24.32 -7.58 4.79
C PHE A 202 24.67 -6.76 6.04
N ILE A 203 24.95 -7.40 7.18
CA ILE A 203 25.34 -6.72 8.42
C ILE A 203 26.63 -5.92 8.21
N LEU A 204 27.70 -6.55 7.69
CA LEU A 204 28.98 -5.87 7.48
C LEU A 204 28.90 -4.70 6.50
N ARG A 205 28.10 -4.86 5.45
CA ARG A 205 27.88 -3.77 4.50
C ARG A 205 27.22 -2.57 5.18
N ASN A 206 26.21 -2.79 6.02
CA ASN A 206 25.56 -1.72 6.76
C ASN A 206 26.46 -1.11 7.83
N ALA A 207 27.27 -1.90 8.53
CA ALA A 207 28.26 -1.39 9.48
C ALA A 207 29.25 -0.43 8.78
N ARG A 208 29.81 -0.84 7.63
CA ARG A 208 30.67 0.03 6.80
C ARG A 208 29.96 1.29 6.28
N LEU A 209 28.64 1.22 6.03
CA LEU A 209 27.87 2.39 5.65
C LEU A 209 27.71 3.37 6.83
N TYR A 210 27.38 2.88 8.02
CA TYR A 210 27.31 3.72 9.22
C TYR A 210 28.65 4.36 9.56
N ASP A 211 29.74 3.61 9.46
CA ASP A 211 31.12 4.12 9.63
C ASP A 211 31.42 5.28 8.66
N ARG A 212 31.11 5.10 7.36
CA ARG A 212 31.23 6.18 6.36
C ARG A 212 30.33 7.39 6.62
N MET A 213 29.23 7.21 7.34
CA MET A 213 28.33 8.28 7.75
C MET A 213 28.78 8.97 9.05
N GLY A 214 29.89 8.55 9.67
CA GLY A 214 30.36 9.05 10.97
C GLY A 214 29.54 8.53 12.15
N CYS A 215 28.81 7.43 11.97
CA CYS A 215 27.95 6.80 12.96
C CYS A 215 28.63 5.56 13.58
N ASP A 216 29.85 5.73 14.06
CA ASP A 216 30.75 4.63 14.48
C ASP A 216 30.14 3.77 15.61
N LEU A 217 29.40 4.40 16.53
CA LEU A 217 28.70 3.69 17.60
C LEU A 217 27.66 2.70 17.07
N LEU A 218 26.89 3.09 16.04
CA LEU A 218 25.90 2.23 15.40
C LEU A 218 26.58 1.12 14.60
N SER A 219 27.68 1.44 13.90
CA SER A 219 28.51 0.44 13.22
C SER A 219 29.02 -0.63 14.19
N LEU A 220 29.53 -0.22 15.36
CA LEU A 220 30.04 -1.12 16.38
C LEU A 220 28.92 -1.97 17.02
N ASP A 221 27.74 -1.39 17.29
CA ASP A 221 26.57 -2.15 17.81
C ASP A 221 26.16 -3.28 16.86
N LEU A 222 26.25 -3.06 15.55
CA LEU A 222 25.89 -4.06 14.54
C LEU A 222 26.83 -5.27 14.50
N VAL A 223 28.09 -5.12 14.87
CA VAL A 223 29.13 -6.17 14.76
C VAL A 223 29.47 -6.79 16.13
N ARG A 224 28.89 -6.29 17.21
CA ARG A 224 29.17 -6.74 18.58
C ARG A 224 28.65 -8.15 18.89
N HIS A 225 27.68 -8.64 18.13
CA HIS A 225 26.95 -9.89 18.34
C HIS A 225 26.95 -10.76 17.07
#